data_AF-S6V6S6-F1
#
_entry.id   AF-S6V6S6-F1
#
_cell.length_a   1.000
_cell.length_b   1.000
_cell.length_c   1.000
_cell.angle_alpha   90.00
_cell.angle_beta   90.00
_cell.angle_gamma   90.00
#
_symmetry.space_group_name_H-M   'P 1'
#
loop_
_entity.id
_entity.type
_entity.pdbx_description
1 polymer ?
#
loop_
_entity_poly.entity_id
_entity_poly.type
_entity_poly.pdbx_seq_one_letter_code
_entity_poly.pdbx_strand_id
1 'polypeptide(L)'
;MKTPKRIEPLIEDGLVDEVLRPLMSGKEAAVYVVRCGNELRCAKVYKEANKRSFRQAAEYQEGRKVRNSRQARAMAKGSKFGRKETEDAWQNAEVAALFRLASAGVRVPKPFDFLEGVLLMELVADEYGDAAPRLNDVVLEPDQAREYHAFLIEQ
;
A
#
# COMPACT_ATOMS: atom_id res chain seq x y z
N MET A 1 3.45 21.70 -3.52
CA MET A 1 3.15 20.73 -4.61
C MET A 1 1.64 20.71 -4.83
N LYS A 2 1.14 20.38 -6.04
CA LYS A 2 -0.31 20.15 -6.21
C LYS A 2 -0.70 18.82 -5.56
N THR A 3 -1.65 18.86 -4.63
CA THR A 3 -2.21 17.66 -3.97
C THR A 3 -2.79 16.71 -5.03
N PRO A 4 -2.45 15.40 -4.99
CA PRO A 4 -3.11 14.41 -5.81
C PRO A 4 -4.61 14.37 -5.50
N LYS A 5 -5.47 14.33 -6.54
CA LYS A 5 -6.94 14.33 -6.37
C LYS A 5 -7.48 13.29 -5.40
N ARG A 6 -6.82 12.13 -5.29
CA ARG A 6 -7.24 11.06 -4.36
C ARG A 6 -6.94 11.36 -2.88
N ILE A 7 -6.07 12.33 -2.59
CA ILE A 7 -5.74 12.76 -1.22
C ILE A 7 -6.62 13.96 -0.81
N GLU A 8 -7.23 14.69 -1.75
CA GLU A 8 -8.10 15.84 -1.45
C GLU A 8 -9.21 15.50 -0.43
N PRO A 9 -9.95 14.37 -0.55
CA PRO A 9 -10.97 14.00 0.44
C PRO A 9 -10.39 13.76 1.84
N LEU A 10 -9.20 13.17 1.95
CA LEU A 10 -8.54 12.96 3.24
C LEU A 10 -8.13 14.29 3.91
N ILE A 11 -7.91 15.34 3.11
CA ILE A 11 -7.66 16.69 3.64
C ILE A 11 -8.96 17.33 4.10
N GLU A 12 -10.02 17.21 3.31
CA GLU A 12 -11.36 17.72 3.66
C GLU A 12 -11.90 17.07 4.95
N ASP A 13 -11.63 15.77 5.15
CA ASP A 13 -11.99 15.01 6.35
C ASP A 13 -11.06 15.23 7.55
N GLY A 14 -9.97 16.00 7.38
CA GLY A 14 -9.00 16.31 8.44
C GLY A 14 -8.08 15.14 8.83
N LEU A 15 -7.98 14.10 7.99
CA LEU A 15 -7.06 12.97 8.19
C LEU A 15 -5.62 13.31 7.76
N VAL A 16 -5.48 14.23 6.81
CA VAL A 16 -4.20 14.74 6.28
C VAL A 16 -4.24 16.26 6.26
N ASP A 17 -3.21 16.94 6.75
CA ASP A 17 -3.16 18.41 6.69
C ASP A 17 -2.61 18.89 5.34
N GLU A 18 -1.52 18.27 4.88
CA GLU A 18 -0.85 18.66 3.64
C GLU A 18 -0.04 17.52 3.02
N VAL A 19 0.14 17.60 1.71
CA VAL A 19 1.05 16.73 0.95
C VAL A 19 2.39 17.45 0.78
N LEU A 20 3.44 16.91 1.41
CA LEU A 20 4.76 17.52 1.43
C LEU A 20 5.53 17.24 0.14
N ARG A 21 5.71 15.96 -0.17
CA ARG A 21 6.54 15.53 -1.30
C ARG A 21 6.15 14.13 -1.81
N PRO A 22 6.43 13.81 -3.09
CA PRO A 22 6.34 12.44 -3.56
C PRO A 22 7.50 11.65 -2.96
N LEU A 23 7.25 10.41 -2.55
CA LEU A 23 8.28 9.51 -2.04
C LEU A 23 8.75 8.54 -3.12
N MET A 24 7.82 7.79 -3.71
CA MET A 24 8.12 6.80 -4.73
C MET A 24 6.90 6.59 -5.64
N SER A 25 7.14 6.26 -6.90
CA SER A 25 6.08 5.85 -7.84
C SER A 25 6.39 4.47 -8.38
N GLY A 26 5.44 3.54 -8.20
CA GLY A 26 5.51 2.18 -8.69
C GLY A 26 4.53 1.92 -9.83
N LYS A 27 4.47 0.67 -10.29
CA LYS A 27 3.50 0.25 -11.32
C LYS A 27 2.05 0.33 -10.84
N GLU A 28 1.82 0.06 -9.56
CA GLU A 28 0.48 -0.13 -9.00
C GLU A 28 0.01 1.04 -8.12
N ALA A 29 0.94 1.79 -7.54
CA ALA A 29 0.63 2.90 -6.64
C ALA A 29 1.70 3.99 -6.70
N ALA A 30 1.37 5.17 -6.21
CA ALA A 30 2.33 6.23 -5.87
C ALA A 30 2.25 6.50 -4.37
N VAL A 31 3.40 6.74 -3.74
CA VAL A 31 3.50 7.01 -2.30
C VAL A 31 3.94 8.46 -2.12
N TYR A 32 3.28 9.16 -1.21
CA TYR A 32 3.56 10.54 -0.85
C TYR A 32 3.85 10.64 0.64
N VAL A 33 4.76 11.55 1.01
CA VAL A 33 4.91 11.96 2.41
C VAL A 33 3.87 13.04 2.70
N VAL A 34 3.10 12.83 3.76
CA VAL A 34 2.01 13.72 4.18
C VAL A 34 2.15 14.09 5.66
N ARG A 35 1.61 15.25 6.03
CA ARG A 35 1.51 15.68 7.43
C ARG A 35 0.16 15.29 8.00
N CYS A 36 0.17 14.74 9.21
CA CYS A 36 -1.01 14.39 10.00
C CYS A 36 -0.79 14.88 11.44
N GLY A 37 -1.24 16.09 11.74
CA GLY A 37 -0.88 16.84 12.94
C GLY A 37 0.63 17.06 13.05
N ASN A 38 1.21 16.56 14.14
CA ASN A 38 2.65 16.66 14.40
C ASN A 38 3.46 15.50 13.80
N GLU A 39 2.81 14.51 13.17
CA GLU A 39 3.47 13.34 12.61
C GLU A 39 3.58 13.42 11.09
N LEU A 40 4.64 12.80 10.56
CA LEU A 40 4.77 12.51 9.15
C LEU A 40 4.32 11.07 8.86
N ARG A 41 3.57 10.90 7.78
CA ARG A 41 3.04 9.61 7.35
C ARG A 41 3.21 9.41 5.85
N CYS A 42 2.98 8.18 5.41
CA CYS A 42 2.90 7.82 4.00
C CYS A 42 1.45 7.71 3.56
N ALA A 43 1.10 8.37 2.46
CA ALA A 43 -0.14 8.13 1.72
C ALA A 43 0.18 7.32 0.45
N LYS A 44 -0.17 6.02 0.47
CA LYS A 44 -0.05 5.13 -0.70
C LYS A 44 -1.33 5.19 -1.52
N VAL A 45 -1.27 5.88 -2.65
CA VAL A 45 -2.37 6.10 -3.58
C VAL A 45 -2.34 5.02 -4.67
N TYR A 46 -3.35 4.15 -4.69
CA TYR A 46 -3.47 3.09 -5.69
C TYR A 46 -3.90 3.64 -7.05
N LYS A 47 -3.28 3.15 -8.13
CA LYS A 47 -3.65 3.47 -9.51
C LYS A 47 -4.86 2.64 -9.91
N GLU A 48 -5.82 3.28 -10.59
CA GLU A 48 -6.97 2.59 -11.20
C GLU A 48 -6.51 1.51 -12.17
N ALA A 49 -7.23 0.38 -12.25
CA ALA A 49 -6.92 -0.73 -13.14
C ALA A 49 -6.56 -0.33 -14.58
N ASN A 50 -7.24 0.68 -15.15
CA ASN A 50 -7.00 1.16 -16.52
C ASN A 50 -5.71 1.99 -16.69
N LYS A 51 -5.05 2.36 -15.59
CA LYS A 51 -3.80 3.14 -15.54
C LYS A 51 -2.61 2.33 -14.99
N ARG A 52 -2.82 1.05 -14.68
CA ARG A 52 -1.74 0.12 -14.30
C ARG A 52 -1.06 -0.40 -15.55
N SER A 53 0.28 -0.41 -15.58
CA SER A 53 1.07 -0.95 -16.71
C SER A 53 1.20 -2.49 -16.68
N PHE A 54 0.33 -3.19 -15.93
CA PHE A 54 0.41 -4.63 -15.73
C PHE A 54 -0.41 -5.36 -16.81
N ARG A 55 0.27 -6.00 -17.76
CA ARG A 55 -0.36 -6.75 -18.89
C ARG A 55 -0.77 -8.20 -18.53
N GLN A 56 -0.48 -8.71 -17.34
CA GLN A 56 -0.74 -10.10 -16.93
C GLN A 56 -1.40 -10.20 -15.54
N ALA A 57 -2.60 -9.65 -15.37
CA ALA A 57 -3.36 -9.79 -14.11
C ALA A 57 -4.09 -11.15 -13.97
N ALA A 58 -4.19 -11.94 -15.05
CA ALA A 58 -4.98 -13.18 -15.07
C ALA A 58 -4.37 -14.32 -14.25
N GLU A 59 -3.03 -14.44 -14.20
CA GLU A 59 -2.34 -15.53 -13.50
C GLU A 59 -2.45 -15.43 -11.97
N TYR A 60 -2.68 -14.24 -11.41
CA TYR A 60 -2.83 -14.04 -9.95
C TYR A 60 -4.25 -14.29 -9.42
N GLN A 61 -5.23 -14.51 -10.30
CA GLN A 61 -6.61 -14.82 -9.90
C GLN A 61 -6.85 -16.33 -9.70
N GLU A 62 -5.99 -17.19 -10.26
CA GLU A 62 -6.10 -18.64 -10.08
C GLU A 62 -5.79 -19.02 -8.63
N GLY A 63 -6.82 -19.38 -7.87
CA GLY A 63 -6.73 -19.87 -6.48
C GLY A 63 -7.60 -19.12 -5.47
N ARG A 64 -8.17 -17.96 -5.81
CA ARG A 64 -8.95 -17.15 -4.85
C ARG A 64 -10.45 -17.40 -5.00
N LYS A 65 -11.03 -18.23 -4.12
CA LYS A 65 -12.50 -18.45 -4.04
C LYS A 65 -13.18 -17.33 -3.26
N VAL A 66 -14.13 -16.65 -3.90
CA VAL A 66 -14.98 -15.65 -3.26
C VAL A 66 -16.19 -16.33 -2.60
N ARG A 67 -16.47 -16.01 -1.32
CA ARG A 67 -17.52 -16.63 -0.51
C ARG A 67 -18.95 -16.36 -0.98
N ASN A 68 -19.18 -15.40 -1.88
CA ASN A 68 -20.52 -14.95 -2.27
C ASN A 68 -20.85 -15.28 -3.75
N SER A 69 -21.86 -16.12 -3.96
CA SER A 69 -22.20 -16.72 -5.26
C SER A 69 -22.66 -15.70 -6.32
N ARG A 70 -23.20 -14.55 -5.89
CA ARG A 70 -23.67 -13.48 -6.79
C ARG A 70 -22.51 -12.63 -7.31
N GLN A 71 -21.54 -12.32 -6.45
CA GLN A 71 -20.30 -11.63 -6.81
C GLN A 71 -19.42 -12.50 -7.72
N ALA A 72 -19.30 -13.80 -7.41
CA ALA A 72 -18.55 -14.74 -8.24
C ALA A 72 -19.01 -14.76 -9.71
N ARG A 73 -20.33 -14.68 -9.96
CA ARG A 73 -20.89 -14.62 -11.33
C ARG A 73 -20.62 -13.28 -12.04
N ALA A 74 -20.67 -12.17 -11.32
CA ALA A 74 -20.38 -10.85 -11.86
C ALA A 74 -18.89 -10.70 -12.26
N MET A 75 -18.00 -11.29 -11.46
CA MET A 75 -16.57 -11.39 -11.75
C MET A 75 -16.29 -12.34 -12.94
N ALA A 76 -16.93 -13.51 -12.97
CA ALA A 76 -16.77 -14.47 -14.07
C ALA A 76 -17.23 -13.92 -15.45
N LYS A 77 -18.21 -13.00 -15.47
CA LYS A 77 -18.66 -12.33 -16.70
C LYS A 77 -17.77 -11.14 -17.14
N GLY A 78 -16.75 -10.76 -16.37
CA GLY A 78 -15.83 -9.68 -16.73
C GLY A 78 -16.49 -8.30 -16.90
N SER A 79 -17.70 -8.11 -16.36
CA SER A 79 -18.45 -6.86 -16.48
C SER A 79 -17.70 -5.68 -15.83
N LYS A 80 -17.97 -4.43 -16.26
CA LYS A 80 -17.37 -3.22 -15.66
C LYS A 80 -17.55 -3.17 -14.13
N PHE A 81 -18.72 -3.62 -13.66
CA PHE A 81 -19.02 -3.77 -12.23
C PHE A 81 -18.21 -4.90 -11.59
N GLY A 82 -18.15 -6.07 -12.22
CA GLY A 82 -17.35 -7.20 -11.73
C GLY A 82 -15.85 -6.89 -11.62
N ARG A 83 -15.29 -6.14 -12.58
CA ARG A 83 -13.88 -5.69 -12.52
C ARG A 83 -13.64 -4.72 -11.37
N LYS A 84 -14.57 -3.80 -11.10
CA LYS A 84 -14.51 -2.87 -9.96
C LYS A 84 -14.58 -3.63 -8.63
N GLU A 85 -15.52 -4.57 -8.49
CA GLU A 85 -15.66 -5.41 -7.29
C GLU A 85 -14.43 -6.31 -7.05
N THR A 86 -13.82 -6.88 -8.11
CA THR A 86 -12.55 -7.62 -7.96
C THR A 86 -11.42 -6.71 -7.53
N GLU A 87 -11.37 -5.47 -8.04
CA GLU A 87 -10.34 -4.49 -7.69
C GLU A 87 -10.48 -4.03 -6.23
N ASP A 88 -11.69 -3.69 -5.80
CA ASP A 88 -11.99 -3.34 -4.41
C ASP A 88 -11.65 -4.52 -3.49
N ALA A 89 -12.01 -5.76 -3.87
CA ALA A 89 -11.64 -6.97 -3.12
C ALA A 89 -10.13 -7.24 -3.08
N TRP A 90 -9.39 -6.91 -4.13
CA TRP A 90 -7.93 -7.09 -4.19
C TRP A 90 -7.18 -6.04 -3.35
N GLN A 91 -7.56 -4.76 -3.46
CA GLN A 91 -7.00 -3.70 -2.60
C GLN A 91 -7.28 -4.00 -1.13
N ASN A 92 -8.50 -4.47 -0.83
CA ASN A 92 -8.86 -4.93 0.51
C ASN A 92 -8.00 -6.09 1.00
N ALA A 93 -7.51 -6.98 0.13
CA ALA A 93 -6.68 -8.11 0.54
C ALA A 93 -5.24 -7.69 0.94
N GLU A 94 -4.60 -6.79 0.18
CA GLU A 94 -3.27 -6.28 0.55
C GLU A 94 -3.34 -5.47 1.84
N VAL A 95 -4.32 -4.56 1.94
CA VAL A 95 -4.56 -3.76 3.13
C VAL A 95 -4.86 -4.67 4.34
N ALA A 96 -5.76 -5.66 4.19
CA ALA A 96 -6.06 -6.60 5.27
C ALA A 96 -4.84 -7.43 5.70
N ALA A 97 -3.99 -7.84 4.75
CA ALA A 97 -2.75 -8.53 5.08
C ALA A 97 -1.82 -7.64 5.91
N LEU A 98 -1.66 -6.37 5.54
CA LEU A 98 -0.84 -5.41 6.28
C LEU A 98 -1.36 -5.17 7.70
N PHE A 99 -2.68 -4.95 7.87
CA PHE A 99 -3.31 -4.85 9.19
C PHE A 99 -3.12 -6.12 10.02
N ARG A 100 -3.24 -7.29 9.41
CA ARG A 100 -3.03 -8.58 10.09
C ARG A 100 -1.58 -8.76 10.55
N LEU A 101 -0.61 -8.44 9.70
CA LEU A 101 0.82 -8.51 10.03
C LEU A 101 1.17 -7.54 11.16
N ALA A 102 0.70 -6.29 11.08
CA ALA A 102 0.89 -5.30 12.14
C ALA A 102 0.26 -5.76 13.47
N SER A 103 -0.93 -6.35 13.43
CA SER A 103 -1.61 -6.90 14.62
C SER A 103 -0.91 -8.11 15.21
N ALA A 104 -0.15 -8.84 14.40
CA ALA A 104 0.66 -9.98 14.83
C ALA A 104 2.04 -9.57 15.37
N GLY A 105 2.39 -8.28 15.36
CA GLY A 105 3.69 -7.78 15.82
C GLY A 105 4.82 -7.87 14.80
N VAL A 106 4.53 -8.30 13.56
CA VAL A 106 5.51 -8.32 12.47
C VAL A 106 5.91 -6.89 12.12
N ARG A 107 7.20 -6.67 11.86
CA ARG A 107 7.72 -5.35 11.49
C ARG A 107 7.30 -4.98 10.07
N VAL A 108 6.15 -4.32 9.99
CA VAL A 108 5.61 -3.68 8.78
C VAL A 108 5.28 -2.21 9.07
N PRO A 109 5.20 -1.31 8.06
CA PRO A 109 4.70 0.04 8.28
C PRO A 109 3.31 -0.02 8.91
N LYS A 110 3.14 0.59 10.09
CA LYS A 110 1.86 0.56 10.80
C LYS A 110 0.77 1.19 9.94
N PRO A 111 -0.28 0.45 9.53
CA PRO A 111 -1.40 1.04 8.82
C PRO A 111 -2.28 1.83 9.79
N PHE A 112 -2.76 2.99 9.35
CA PHE A 112 -3.69 3.83 10.12
C PHE A 112 -5.10 3.74 9.57
N ASP A 113 -5.25 3.96 8.26
CA ASP A 113 -6.55 3.95 7.61
C ASP A 113 -6.46 3.68 6.11
N PHE A 114 -7.57 3.26 5.50
CA PHE A 114 -7.69 3.05 4.07
C PHE A 114 -9.02 3.64 3.56
N LEU A 115 -8.94 4.78 2.87
CA LEU A 115 -10.09 5.48 2.31
C LEU A 115 -9.86 5.79 0.83
N GLU A 116 -10.87 5.57 0.01
CA GLU A 116 -10.90 5.96 -1.42
C GLU A 116 -9.69 5.49 -2.25
N GLY A 117 -9.11 4.34 -1.92
CA GLY A 117 -7.91 3.82 -2.59
C GLY A 117 -6.61 4.52 -2.16
N VAL A 118 -6.61 5.15 -0.99
CA VAL A 118 -5.43 5.70 -0.31
C VAL A 118 -5.22 4.98 1.02
N LEU A 119 -4.10 4.31 1.15
CA LEU A 119 -3.65 3.70 2.40
C LEU A 119 -2.75 4.70 3.14
N LEU A 120 -3.19 5.15 4.30
CA LEU A 120 -2.38 5.95 5.23
C LEU A 120 -1.62 5.00 6.17
N MET A 121 -0.29 5.12 6.20
CA MET A 121 0.57 4.26 7.00
C MET A 121 1.79 5.02 7.54
N GLU A 122 2.49 4.41 8.49
CA GLU A 122 3.76 4.89 9.05
C GLU A 122 4.76 5.27 7.95
N LEU A 123 5.44 6.40 8.14
CA LEU A 123 6.68 6.68 7.42
C LEU A 123 7.83 5.96 8.12
N VAL A 124 8.38 4.93 7.48
CA VAL A 124 9.61 4.30 7.97
C VAL A 124 10.76 5.25 7.65
N ALA A 125 11.33 5.85 8.70
CA ALA A 125 12.37 6.86 8.59
C ALA A 125 13.66 6.44 9.31
N ASP A 126 14.77 7.05 8.90
CA ASP A 126 16.02 7.02 9.64
C ASP A 126 16.02 7.99 10.83
N GLU A 127 17.15 8.08 11.53
CA GLU A 127 17.33 8.96 12.69
C GLU A 127 17.21 10.46 12.38
N TYR A 128 17.32 10.85 11.10
CA TYR A 128 17.18 12.23 10.63
C TYR A 128 15.76 12.55 10.16
N GLY A 129 14.85 11.57 10.20
CA GLY A 129 13.47 11.72 9.73
C GLY A 129 13.33 11.59 8.21
N ASP A 130 14.38 11.16 7.51
CA ASP A 130 14.32 10.87 6.08
C ASP A 130 13.81 9.46 5.83
N ALA A 131 13.14 9.25 4.70
CA ALA A 131 12.59 7.95 4.38
C ALA A 131 13.70 6.90 4.28
N ALA A 132 13.53 5.79 5.00
CA ALA A 132 14.53 4.74 5.07
C ALA A 132 14.86 4.19 3.66
N PRO A 133 16.15 3.94 3.36
CA PRO A 133 16.55 3.38 2.07
C PRO A 133 16.02 1.95 1.91
N ARG A 134 15.88 1.51 0.66
CA ARG A 134 15.57 0.10 0.40
C ARG A 134 16.79 -0.76 0.71
N LEU A 135 16.56 -2.02 1.08
CA LEU A 135 17.64 -2.99 1.30
C LEU A 135 18.57 -3.15 0.07
N ASN A 136 18.05 -2.96 -1.14
CA ASN A 136 18.85 -3.02 -2.38
C ASN A 136 19.76 -1.80 -2.61
N ASP A 137 19.49 -0.69 -1.90
CA ASP A 137 20.23 0.56 -2.05
C ASP A 137 21.29 0.74 -0.94
N VAL A 138 21.42 -0.25 -0.03
CA VAL A 138 22.40 -0.23 1.05
C VAL A 138 23.49 -1.27 0.80
N VAL A 139 24.72 -0.92 1.18
CA VAL A 139 25.86 -1.85 1.22
C VAL A 139 25.95 -2.40 2.62
N LEU A 140 26.00 -3.73 2.74
CA LEU A 140 26.09 -4.43 4.02
C LEU A 140 27.41 -5.18 4.11
N GLU A 141 28.06 -5.07 5.27
CA GLU A 141 29.16 -5.96 5.60
C GLU A 141 28.64 -7.40 5.81
N PRO A 142 29.48 -8.43 5.61
CA PRO A 142 29.04 -9.82 5.70
C PRO A 142 28.32 -10.19 7.00
N ASP A 143 28.76 -9.64 8.14
CA ASP A 143 28.14 -9.91 9.44
C ASP A 143 26.77 -9.23 9.60
N GLN A 144 26.64 -7.98 9.16
CA GLN A 144 25.35 -7.27 9.14
C GLN A 144 24.33 -7.96 8.24
N ALA A 145 24.77 -8.46 7.09
CA ALA A 145 23.91 -9.20 6.18
C ALA A 145 23.35 -10.48 6.83
N ARG A 146 24.17 -11.20 7.63
CA ARG A 146 23.73 -12.40 8.37
C ARG A 146 22.75 -12.05 9.49
N GLU A 147 23.02 -10.98 10.23
CA GLU A 147 22.13 -10.50 11.28
C GLU A 147 20.76 -10.11 10.72
N TYR A 148 20.73 -9.32 9.64
CA TYR A 148 19.48 -8.89 9.01
C TYR A 148 18.73 -10.07 8.39
N HIS A 149 19.44 -11.04 7.83
CA HIS A 149 18.84 -12.27 7.35
C HIS A 149 18.18 -13.06 8.48
N ALA A 150 18.87 -13.26 9.61
CA ALA A 150 18.32 -13.95 10.77
C ALA A 150 17.07 -13.23 11.31
N PHE A 151 17.15 -11.90 11.44
CA PHE A 151 16.01 -11.08 11.81
C PHE A 151 14.83 -11.27 10.86
N LEU A 152 15.03 -11.28 9.53
CA LEU A 152 13.95 -11.40 8.55
C LEU A 152 13.24 -12.77 8.56
N ILE A 153 13.97 -13.86 8.86
CA ILE A 153 13.40 -15.22 8.85
C ILE A 153 12.72 -15.59 10.18
N GLU A 154 12.99 -14.85 11.26
CA GLU A 154 12.45 -15.10 12.61
C GLU A 154 11.20 -14.26 12.95
N GLN A 155 10.75 -13.40 12.03
CA GLN A 155 9.57 -12.51 12.18
C GLN A 155 8.24 -13.24 12.33
#